data_AF-A0A959KW80-F1
#
_entry.id   AF-A0A959KW80-F1
#
_cell.length_a   1.000
_cell.length_b   1.000
_cell.length_c   1.000
_cell.angle_alpha   90.00
_cell.angle_beta   90.00
_cell.angle_gamma   90.00
#
_symmetry.space_group_name_H-M   'P 1'
#
loop_
_entity.id
_entity.type
_entity.pdbx_description
1 polymer ?
#
loop_
_entity_poly.entity_id
_entity_poly.type
_entity_poly.pdbx_seq_one_letter_code
_entity_poly.pdbx_strand_id
1 'polypeptide(L)'
;PVKVYYDPKRRLILGFELKNPVDTSETIQVAHKQWIDTEYGKMLQEVEIVQGAKDTFHIAFDEIHLNTGFEKHDTGICEELAEKDELLKTIETFNAAFAAGNIEAVEPLICDRYLHTNGNSQAIGRSEWLAFFRNRKKEIDSGRLAILKYEMDQVRVELHGNTGIVTARILAVSESDGQLSEDEYRVTNIWVKENGTWKRAGFHDITQ
;
A
#
# COMPACT_ATOMS: atom_id res chain seq x y z
N PRO A 1 -24.21 -2.41 -17.24
CA PRO A 1 -23.57 -3.74 -17.12
C PRO A 1 -22.62 -3.94 -18.31
N VAL A 2 -21.44 -4.53 -18.07
CA VAL A 2 -20.45 -4.83 -19.11
C VAL A 2 -20.53 -6.32 -19.45
N LYS A 3 -20.66 -6.67 -20.73
CA LYS A 3 -20.50 -8.04 -21.22
C LYS A 3 -19.09 -8.19 -21.77
N VAL A 4 -18.40 -9.26 -21.40
CA VAL A 4 -17.05 -9.56 -21.89
C VAL A 4 -17.12 -10.82 -22.75
N TYR A 5 -16.57 -10.76 -23.96
CA TYR A 5 -16.46 -11.90 -24.85
C TYR A 5 -15.07 -12.51 -24.70
N TYR A 6 -14.98 -13.78 -24.32
CA TYR A 6 -13.71 -14.47 -24.03
C TYR A 6 -13.63 -15.79 -24.80
N ASP A 7 -12.48 -16.04 -25.45
CA ASP A 7 -12.16 -17.32 -26.07
C ASP A 7 -11.33 -18.18 -25.11
N PRO A 8 -11.89 -19.25 -24.53
CA PRO A 8 -11.16 -20.10 -23.58
C PRO A 8 -10.07 -20.94 -24.24
N LYS A 9 -10.18 -21.25 -25.54
CA LYS A 9 -9.16 -22.03 -26.25
C LYS A 9 -7.93 -21.18 -26.52
N ARG A 10 -8.12 -19.93 -26.91
CA ARG A 10 -7.04 -18.97 -27.18
C ARG A 10 -6.57 -18.21 -25.93
N ARG A 11 -7.36 -18.25 -24.85
CA ARG A 11 -7.19 -17.46 -23.63
C ARG A 11 -7.11 -15.96 -23.90
N LEU A 12 -7.98 -15.47 -24.81
CA LEU A 12 -8.03 -14.06 -25.21
C LEU A 12 -9.40 -13.46 -24.94
N ILE A 13 -9.43 -12.21 -24.48
CA ILE A 13 -10.64 -11.39 -24.51
C ILE A 13 -10.84 -10.96 -25.97
N LEU A 14 -11.97 -11.29 -26.58
CA LEU A 14 -12.32 -10.94 -27.95
C LEU A 14 -12.96 -9.55 -28.06
N GLY A 15 -13.39 -8.98 -26.94
CA GLY A 15 -14.05 -7.69 -26.91
C GLY A 15 -15.00 -7.54 -25.73
N PHE A 16 -15.71 -6.44 -25.69
CA PHE A 16 -16.71 -6.15 -24.67
C PHE A 16 -17.85 -5.29 -25.21
N GLU A 17 -19.01 -5.39 -24.57
CA GLU A 17 -20.18 -4.56 -24.84
C GLU A 17 -20.57 -3.84 -23.54
N LEU A 18 -20.73 -2.52 -23.62
CA LEU A 18 -21.20 -1.70 -22.52
C LEU A 18 -22.31 -0.74 -22.98
N LYS A 19 -23.02 -0.17 -22.02
CA LYS A 19 -23.96 0.93 -22.30
C LYS A 19 -23.21 2.24 -22.46
N ASN A 20 -23.62 3.04 -23.43
CA ASN A 20 -23.09 4.39 -23.59
C ASN A 20 -23.43 5.21 -22.31
N PRO A 21 -22.44 5.84 -21.65
CA PRO A 21 -22.65 6.55 -20.39
C PRO A 21 -23.47 7.84 -20.56
N VAL A 22 -23.51 8.39 -21.78
CA VAL A 22 -24.26 9.61 -22.11
C VAL A 22 -25.67 9.27 -22.59
N ASP A 23 -25.82 8.22 -23.40
CA ASP A 23 -27.12 7.71 -23.85
C ASP A 23 -27.24 6.20 -23.59
N THR A 24 -27.89 5.84 -22.48
CA THR A 24 -28.03 4.43 -22.08
C THR A 24 -28.95 3.59 -22.97
N SER A 25 -29.67 4.21 -23.92
CA SER A 25 -30.40 3.46 -24.95
C SER A 25 -29.43 2.77 -25.93
N GLU A 26 -28.24 3.34 -26.12
CA GLU A 26 -27.20 2.85 -27.02
C GLU A 26 -26.22 1.89 -26.34
N THR A 27 -25.52 1.12 -27.17
CA THR A 27 -24.40 0.28 -26.77
C THR A 27 -23.11 0.76 -27.43
N ILE A 28 -22.00 0.53 -26.74
CA ILE A 28 -20.65 0.60 -27.29
C ILE A 28 -20.13 -0.82 -27.32
N GLN A 29 -19.82 -1.30 -28.52
CA GLN A 29 -19.20 -2.60 -28.75
C GLN A 29 -17.75 -2.39 -29.12
N VAL A 30 -16.85 -3.06 -28.42
CA VAL A 30 -15.42 -3.05 -28.69
C VAL A 30 -15.05 -4.45 -29.12
N ALA A 31 -14.57 -4.61 -30.36
CA ALA A 31 -14.17 -5.88 -30.95
C ALA A 31 -12.66 -5.87 -31.22
N HIS A 32 -11.95 -6.85 -30.66
CA HIS A 32 -10.52 -7.07 -30.90
C HIS A 32 -10.33 -7.81 -32.23
N LYS A 33 -9.81 -7.14 -33.25
CA LYS A 33 -9.80 -7.62 -34.65
C LYS A 33 -8.53 -8.40 -34.99
N GLN A 34 -7.37 -7.86 -34.61
CA GLN A 34 -6.08 -8.45 -34.96
C GLN A 34 -5.17 -8.57 -33.74
N TRP A 35 -4.47 -9.69 -33.66
CA TRP A 35 -3.48 -9.97 -32.63
C TRP A 35 -2.14 -10.29 -33.27
N ILE A 36 -1.06 -9.77 -32.68
CA ILE A 36 0.31 -10.10 -33.06
C ILE A 36 0.94 -11.00 -32.00
N ASP A 37 1.79 -11.93 -32.43
CA ASP A 37 2.64 -12.71 -31.52
C ASP A 37 3.89 -11.91 -31.15
N THR A 38 4.17 -11.81 -29.86
CA THR A 38 5.36 -11.13 -29.30
C THR A 38 6.05 -12.02 -28.28
N GLU A 39 7.23 -11.61 -27.81
CA GLU A 39 7.94 -12.33 -26.74
C GLU A 39 7.18 -12.36 -25.40
N TYR A 40 6.23 -11.43 -25.19
CA TYR A 40 5.38 -11.39 -24.00
C TYR A 40 3.99 -12.01 -24.24
N GLY A 41 3.76 -12.66 -25.39
CA GLY A 41 2.50 -13.29 -25.76
C GLY A 41 1.72 -12.54 -26.84
N LYS A 42 0.45 -12.90 -27.03
CA LYS A 42 -0.41 -12.29 -28.05
C LYS A 42 -0.87 -10.90 -27.61
N MET A 43 -0.68 -9.90 -28.48
CA MET A 43 -1.05 -8.51 -28.22
C MET A 43 -2.02 -7.98 -29.24
N LEU A 44 -2.92 -7.10 -28.78
CA LEU A 44 -3.95 -6.50 -29.60
C LEU A 44 -3.34 -5.44 -30.52
N GLN A 45 -3.41 -5.65 -31.84
CA GLN A 45 -2.93 -4.70 -32.84
C GLN A 45 -4.06 -3.86 -33.44
N GLU A 46 -5.27 -4.40 -33.52
CA GLU A 46 -6.40 -3.67 -34.09
C GLU A 46 -7.66 -3.85 -33.26
N VAL A 47 -8.36 -2.76 -33.02
CA VAL A 47 -9.65 -2.73 -32.37
C VAL A 47 -10.66 -1.96 -33.20
N GLU A 48 -11.89 -2.46 -33.21
CA GLU A 48 -13.04 -1.82 -33.83
C GLU A 48 -14.02 -1.43 -32.72
N ILE A 49 -14.43 -0.17 -32.69
CA ILE A 49 -15.41 0.34 -31.73
C ILE A 49 -16.65 0.74 -32.51
N VAL A 50 -17.79 0.14 -32.18
CA VAL A 50 -19.08 0.48 -32.76
C VAL A 50 -19.97 1.12 -31.69
N GLN A 51 -20.34 2.37 -31.88
CA GLN A 51 -21.25 3.11 -31.00
C GLN A 51 -22.63 3.24 -31.65
N GLY A 52 -23.67 2.86 -30.91
CA GLY A 52 -25.07 3.04 -31.32
C GLY A 52 -25.44 2.32 -32.63
N ALA A 53 -24.66 1.32 -33.04
CA ALA A 53 -24.74 0.64 -34.34
C ALA A 53 -24.61 1.59 -35.57
N LYS A 54 -24.01 2.76 -35.39
CA LYS A 54 -23.87 3.79 -36.43
C LYS A 54 -22.42 4.18 -36.65
N ASP A 55 -21.75 4.57 -35.57
CA ASP A 55 -20.41 5.12 -35.65
C ASP A 55 -19.40 3.99 -35.42
N THR A 56 -18.57 3.74 -36.45
CA THR A 56 -17.52 2.74 -36.40
C THR A 56 -16.16 3.42 -36.42
N PHE A 57 -15.36 3.15 -35.39
CA PHE A 57 -13.99 3.61 -35.26
C PHE A 57 -13.05 2.42 -35.44
N HIS A 58 -12.14 2.53 -36.39
CA HIS A 58 -11.06 1.56 -36.58
C HIS A 58 -9.78 2.15 -36.00
N ILE A 59 -9.20 1.45 -35.04
CA ILE A 59 -7.95 1.84 -34.41
C ILE A 59 -6.96 0.72 -34.66
N ALA A 60 -5.90 1.03 -35.40
CA ALA A 60 -4.75 0.18 -35.59
C ALA A 60 -3.57 0.78 -34.81
N PHE A 61 -2.85 -0.07 -34.09
CA PHE A 61 -1.65 0.31 -33.37
C PHE A 61 -0.44 -0.01 -34.26
N ASP A 62 0.24 1.03 -34.72
CA ASP A 62 1.51 0.89 -35.46
C ASP A 62 2.64 0.45 -34.52
N GLU A 63 2.57 0.88 -33.27
CA GLU A 63 3.53 0.55 -32.22
C GLU A 63 2.78 0.29 -30.90
N ILE A 64 3.15 -0.78 -30.20
CA ILE A 64 2.59 -1.14 -28.90
C ILE A 64 3.71 -1.06 -27.87
N HIS A 65 3.71 0.02 -27.10
CA HIS A 65 4.60 0.18 -25.96
C HIS A 65 4.01 -0.58 -24.78
N LEU A 66 4.61 -1.73 -24.49
CA LEU A 66 4.29 -2.42 -23.25
C LEU A 66 5.14 -1.81 -22.17
N ASN A 67 4.48 -1.34 -21.11
CA ASN A 67 5.19 -1.00 -19.89
C ASN A 67 5.57 -2.31 -19.16
N THR A 68 6.45 -3.09 -19.79
CA THR A 68 7.01 -4.35 -19.27
C THR A 68 8.15 -4.10 -18.29
N GLY A 69 8.60 -2.85 -18.17
CA GLY A 69 9.54 -2.35 -17.20
C GLY A 69 10.07 -0.99 -17.61
N PHE A 70 9.75 0.04 -16.83
CA PHE A 70 10.51 1.27 -16.61
C PHE A 70 11.68 1.56 -17.57
N GLU A 71 11.45 2.30 -18.66
CA GLU A 71 12.51 2.90 -19.47
C GLU A 71 12.81 4.35 -19.05
N LYS A 72 13.80 4.46 -18.16
CA LYS A 72 14.95 5.39 -18.12
C LYS A 72 14.89 6.88 -18.51
N HIS A 73 13.72 7.49 -18.68
CA HIS A 73 13.62 8.96 -18.70
C HIS A 73 12.75 9.57 -17.59
N ASP A 74 12.25 8.74 -16.66
CA ASP A 74 11.49 9.17 -15.47
C ASP A 74 11.70 8.21 -14.28
N THR A 75 12.95 7.77 -14.04
CA THR A 75 13.28 6.74 -13.02
C THR A 75 12.91 7.15 -11.60
N GLY A 76 12.84 8.46 -11.32
CA GLY A 76 12.55 8.98 -9.99
C GLY A 76 11.17 8.59 -9.46
N ILE A 77 10.12 8.71 -10.27
CA ILE A 77 8.73 8.45 -9.81
C ILE A 77 8.53 6.96 -9.51
N CYS A 78 9.14 6.09 -10.30
CA CYS A 78 8.93 4.65 -10.20
C CYS A 78 9.77 4.02 -9.09
N GLU A 79 11.00 4.51 -8.91
CA GLU A 79 11.80 4.20 -7.73
C GLU A 79 11.10 4.74 -6.47
N GLU A 80 10.61 5.97 -6.47
CA GLU A 80 9.89 6.56 -5.33
C GLU A 80 8.60 5.77 -4.98
N LEU A 81 7.84 5.31 -5.98
CA LEU A 81 6.68 4.44 -5.74
C LEU A 81 7.08 3.08 -5.15
N ALA A 82 8.13 2.45 -5.67
CA ALA A 82 8.63 1.19 -5.14
C ALA A 82 9.17 1.34 -3.71
N GLU A 83 9.88 2.43 -3.44
CA GLU A 83 10.40 2.80 -2.11
C GLU A 83 9.26 3.06 -1.12
N LYS A 84 8.21 3.74 -1.57
CA LYS A 84 7.00 3.99 -0.78
C LYS A 84 6.27 2.69 -0.45
N ASP A 85 6.13 1.78 -1.42
CA ASP A 85 5.52 0.47 -1.20
C ASP A 85 6.35 -0.39 -0.23
N GLU A 86 7.69 -0.35 -0.33
CA GLU A 86 8.58 -1.03 0.60
C GLU A 86 8.44 -0.47 2.03
N LEU A 87 8.38 0.85 2.17
CA LEU A 87 8.16 1.51 3.45
C LEU A 87 6.80 1.13 4.05
N LEU A 88 5.73 1.11 3.26
CA LEU A 88 4.39 0.69 3.71
C LEU A 88 4.38 -0.75 4.21
N LYS A 89 5.01 -1.69 3.49
CA LYS A 89 5.15 -3.09 3.94
C LYS A 89 5.98 -3.21 5.23
N THR A 90 7.00 -2.38 5.37
CA THR A 90 7.81 -2.31 6.59
C THR A 90 6.98 -1.82 7.78
N ILE A 91 6.14 -0.81 7.57
CA ILE A 91 5.21 -0.29 8.58
C ILE A 91 4.19 -1.35 8.99
N GLU A 92 3.61 -2.08 8.04
CA GLU A 92 2.69 -3.20 8.33
C GLU A 92 3.37 -4.27 9.19
N THR A 93 4.60 -4.66 8.81
CA THR A 93 5.41 -5.62 9.56
C THR A 93 5.71 -5.12 10.97
N PHE A 94 6.10 -3.85 11.10
CA PHE A 94 6.35 -3.20 12.38
C PHE A 94 5.10 -3.22 13.26
N ASN A 95 3.95 -2.81 12.73
CA ASN A 95 2.69 -2.70 13.48
C ASN A 95 2.19 -4.08 13.93
N ALA A 96 2.27 -5.09 13.07
CA ALA A 96 1.94 -6.46 13.42
C ALA A 96 2.83 -6.99 14.55
N ALA A 97 4.14 -6.75 14.45
CA ALA A 97 5.09 -7.14 15.50
C ALA A 97 4.87 -6.37 16.81
N PHE A 98 4.56 -5.08 16.74
CA PHE A 98 4.24 -4.24 17.89
C PHE A 98 2.98 -4.72 18.62
N ALA A 99 1.90 -4.99 17.87
CA ALA A 99 0.65 -5.50 18.42
C ALA A 99 0.83 -6.87 19.10
N ALA A 100 1.65 -7.75 18.50
CA ALA A 100 1.97 -9.07 19.05
C ALA A 100 3.01 -9.05 20.18
N GLY A 101 3.59 -7.89 20.52
CA GLY A 101 4.68 -7.82 21.50
C GLY A 101 5.97 -8.51 21.04
N ASN A 102 6.18 -8.70 19.73
CA ASN A 102 7.36 -9.39 19.18
C ASN A 102 8.57 -8.43 19.09
N ILE A 103 9.33 -8.39 20.18
CA ILE A 103 10.52 -7.53 20.33
C ILE A 103 11.61 -7.87 19.33
N GLU A 104 11.82 -9.16 19.05
CA GLU A 104 12.85 -9.62 18.11
C GLU A 104 12.57 -9.13 16.68
N ALA A 105 11.30 -9.01 16.30
CA ALA A 105 10.90 -8.45 15.01
C ALA A 105 10.91 -6.91 14.99
N VAL A 106 10.63 -6.25 16.12
CA VAL A 106 10.58 -4.78 16.21
C VAL A 106 11.98 -4.15 16.34
N GLU A 107 12.85 -4.74 17.14
CA GLU A 107 14.17 -4.19 17.46
C GLU A 107 15.07 -3.88 16.24
N PRO A 108 15.13 -4.71 15.18
CA PRO A 108 15.90 -4.38 13.98
C PRO A 108 15.23 -3.31 13.09
N LEU A 109 13.95 -3.02 13.30
CA LEU A 109 13.16 -2.04 12.52
C LEU A 109 13.21 -0.63 13.10
N ILE A 110 14.03 -0.37 14.12
CA ILE A 110 14.27 0.97 14.68
C ILE A 110 15.74 1.35 14.58
N CYS A 111 16.03 2.64 14.39
CA CYS A 111 17.39 3.16 14.34
C CYS A 111 18.09 3.08 15.71
N ASP A 112 19.43 3.05 15.72
CA ASP A 112 20.21 3.10 16.97
C ASP A 112 19.92 4.38 17.78
N ARG A 113 19.73 5.50 17.08
CA ARG A 113 19.38 6.81 17.65
C ARG A 113 17.88 7.09 17.63
N TYR A 114 17.06 6.08 17.87
CA TYR A 114 15.60 6.21 17.89
C TYR A 114 15.10 7.14 18.99
N LEU A 115 14.12 7.98 18.65
CA LEU A 115 13.41 8.88 19.56
C LEU A 115 11.90 8.63 19.51
N HIS A 116 11.26 8.61 20.66
CA HIS A 116 9.82 8.39 20.80
C HIS A 116 9.23 9.42 21.76
N THR A 117 8.14 10.08 21.35
CA THR A 117 7.44 11.07 22.15
C THR A 117 5.95 10.80 22.09
N ASN A 118 5.29 10.75 23.25
CA ASN A 118 3.84 10.54 23.33
C ASN A 118 3.17 11.73 24.00
N GLY A 119 2.23 12.36 23.30
CA GLY A 119 1.55 13.58 23.74
C GLY A 119 2.51 14.63 24.30
N ASN A 120 2.29 15.05 25.55
CA ASN A 120 3.11 16.04 26.25
C ASN A 120 4.32 15.46 27.01
N SER A 121 4.62 14.17 26.84
CA SER A 121 5.72 13.52 27.54
C SER A 121 7.07 13.99 27.00
N GLN A 122 8.12 13.88 27.84
CA GLN A 122 9.48 14.04 27.33
C GLN A 122 9.80 12.91 26.34
N ALA A 123 10.61 13.23 25.33
CA ALA A 123 11.10 12.24 24.38
C ALA A 123 11.99 11.22 25.10
N ILE A 124 11.77 9.94 24.81
CA ILE A 124 12.58 8.82 25.29
C ILE A 124 13.40 8.20 24.15
N GLY A 125 14.55 7.62 24.51
CA GLY A 125 15.45 6.98 23.56
C GLY A 125 15.19 5.49 23.34
N ARG A 126 15.92 4.90 22.38
CA ARG A 126 15.87 3.46 22.03
C ARG A 126 15.83 2.52 23.25
N SER A 127 16.77 2.67 24.18
CA SER A 127 16.91 1.77 25.32
C SER A 127 15.70 1.77 26.26
N GLU A 128 15.18 2.96 26.56
CA GLU A 128 14.00 3.15 27.41
C GLU A 128 12.75 2.64 26.72
N TRP A 129 12.61 2.92 25.42
CA TRP A 129 11.49 2.43 24.63
C TRP A 129 11.47 0.90 24.52
N LEU A 130 12.62 0.27 24.31
CA LEU A 130 12.74 -1.21 24.32
C LEU A 130 12.48 -1.78 25.72
N ALA A 131 12.85 -1.09 26.80
CA ALA A 131 12.52 -1.52 28.15
C ALA A 131 11.00 -1.48 28.41
N PHE A 132 10.32 -0.41 27.97
CA PHE A 132 8.85 -0.33 27.96
C PHE A 132 8.25 -1.49 27.17
N PHE A 133 8.76 -1.75 25.96
CA PHE A 133 8.22 -2.80 25.10
C PHE A 133 8.43 -4.22 25.70
N ARG A 134 9.56 -4.44 26.41
CA ARG A 134 9.78 -5.66 27.20
C ARG A 134 8.78 -5.83 28.34
N ASN A 135 8.40 -4.75 29.02
CA ASN A 135 7.36 -4.82 30.04
C ASN A 135 6.00 -5.16 29.43
N ARG A 136 5.63 -4.48 28.33
CA ARG A 136 4.41 -4.75 27.57
C ARG A 136 4.32 -6.21 27.14
N LYS A 137 5.41 -6.80 26.63
CA LYS A 137 5.44 -8.23 26.28
C LYS A 137 5.10 -9.11 27.48
N LYS A 138 5.65 -8.83 28.67
CA LYS A 138 5.34 -9.61 29.88
C LYS A 138 3.86 -9.52 30.26
N GLU A 139 3.24 -8.36 30.07
CA GLU A 139 1.81 -8.15 30.31
C GLU A 139 0.92 -8.95 29.35
N ILE A 140 1.31 -8.99 28.08
CA ILE A 140 0.67 -9.82 27.05
C ILE A 140 0.83 -11.30 27.39
N ASP A 141 2.07 -11.75 27.65
CA ASP A 141 2.36 -13.15 27.97
C ASP A 141 1.65 -13.61 29.25
N SER A 142 1.44 -12.71 30.23
CA SER A 142 0.68 -13.02 31.45
C SER A 142 -0.84 -12.96 31.27
N GLY A 143 -1.34 -12.53 30.11
CA GLY A 143 -2.77 -12.31 29.86
C GLY A 143 -3.37 -11.11 30.59
N ARG A 144 -2.53 -10.25 31.18
CA ARG A 144 -2.99 -9.00 31.83
C ARG A 144 -3.37 -7.95 30.81
N LEU A 145 -2.70 -7.98 29.66
CA LEU A 145 -2.96 -7.10 28.52
C LEU A 145 -3.33 -7.94 27.30
N ALA A 146 -4.47 -7.68 26.70
CA ALA A 146 -4.86 -8.23 25.40
C ALA A 146 -5.00 -7.08 24.39
N ILE A 147 -4.35 -7.22 23.23
CA ILE A 147 -4.51 -6.28 22.12
C ILE A 147 -5.57 -6.84 21.19
N LEU A 148 -6.77 -6.28 21.26
CA LEU A 148 -7.94 -6.74 20.50
C LEU A 148 -7.94 -6.15 19.09
N LYS A 149 -7.44 -4.93 18.96
CA LYS A 149 -7.37 -4.21 17.69
C LYS A 149 -6.16 -3.29 17.67
N TYR A 150 -5.45 -3.25 16.56
CA TYR A 150 -4.41 -2.27 16.28
C TYR A 150 -4.40 -1.97 14.79
N GLU A 151 -5.05 -0.87 14.41
CA GLU A 151 -5.19 -0.45 13.01
C GLU A 151 -4.52 0.90 12.78
N MET A 152 -3.86 1.03 11.64
CA MET A 152 -3.29 2.29 11.16
C MET A 152 -3.96 2.64 9.84
N ASP A 153 -4.66 3.78 9.81
CA ASP A 153 -5.36 4.27 8.62
C ASP A 153 -5.09 5.75 8.37
N GLN A 154 -5.72 6.31 7.34
CA GLN A 154 -5.47 7.70 6.89
C GLN A 154 -3.96 7.96 6.65
N VAL A 155 -3.25 6.93 6.20
CA VAL A 155 -1.82 6.94 5.99
C VAL A 155 -1.48 7.88 4.83
N ARG A 156 -0.56 8.81 5.08
CA ARG A 156 0.10 9.62 4.06
C ARG A 156 1.60 9.46 4.22
N VAL A 157 2.29 9.31 3.10
CA VAL A 157 3.73 9.09 3.02
C VAL A 157 4.31 10.08 2.03
N GLU A 158 5.29 10.84 2.51
CA GLU A 158 6.15 11.72 1.71
C GLU A 158 7.59 11.23 1.83
N LEU A 159 8.28 11.09 0.69
CA LEU A 159 9.68 10.65 0.63
C LEU A 159 10.61 11.84 0.36
N HIS A 160 11.75 11.84 1.04
CA HIS A 160 12.82 12.82 0.91
C HIS A 160 14.17 12.10 0.88
N GLY A 161 14.58 11.64 -0.29
CA GLY A 161 15.74 10.75 -0.45
C GLY A 161 15.55 9.48 0.39
N ASN A 162 16.48 9.20 1.30
CA ASN A 162 16.41 8.03 2.18
C ASN A 162 15.56 8.25 3.44
N THR A 163 14.70 9.27 3.48
CA THR A 163 13.83 9.57 4.63
C THR A 163 12.37 9.50 4.21
N GLY A 164 11.54 8.84 5.01
CA GLY A 164 10.10 8.81 4.85
C GLY A 164 9.41 9.51 6.02
N ILE A 165 8.55 10.47 5.73
CA ILE A 165 7.66 11.11 6.71
C ILE A 165 6.29 10.49 6.54
N VAL A 166 5.78 9.87 7.60
CA VAL A 166 4.50 9.17 7.57
C VAL A 166 3.56 9.76 8.62
N THR A 167 2.45 10.31 8.18
CA THR A 167 1.36 10.73 9.07
C THR A 167 0.21 9.73 8.97
N ALA A 168 -0.42 9.41 10.09
CA ALA A 168 -1.56 8.50 10.10
C ALA A 168 -2.45 8.72 11.32
N ARG A 169 -3.55 7.98 11.35
CA ARG A 169 -4.36 7.72 12.53
C ARG A 169 -4.11 6.29 13.00
N ILE A 170 -3.91 6.09 14.29
CA ILE A 170 -3.86 4.75 14.91
C ILE A 170 -5.09 4.59 15.79
N LEU A 171 -5.80 3.48 15.62
CA LEU A 171 -6.88 3.04 16.48
C LEU A 171 -6.44 1.76 17.20
N ALA A 172 -6.38 1.83 18.53
CA ALA A 172 -6.01 0.70 19.38
C ALA A 172 -7.17 0.36 20.31
N VAL A 173 -7.57 -0.92 20.33
CA VAL A 173 -8.49 -1.45 21.33
C VAL A 173 -7.72 -2.48 22.13
N SER A 174 -7.67 -2.29 23.44
CA SER A 174 -7.02 -3.22 24.36
C SER A 174 -7.88 -3.51 25.56
N GLU A 175 -7.64 -4.66 26.17
CA GLU A 175 -8.17 -5.01 27.47
C GLU A 175 -7.01 -5.13 28.45
N SER A 176 -7.06 -4.38 29.55
CA SER A 176 -6.08 -4.47 30.63
C SER A 176 -6.79 -4.75 31.94
N ASP A 177 -6.44 -5.86 32.62
CA ASP A 177 -7.04 -6.26 33.89
C ASP A 177 -8.58 -6.25 33.88
N GLY A 178 -9.18 -6.69 32.77
CA GLY A 178 -10.64 -6.73 32.57
C GLY A 178 -11.29 -5.39 32.21
N GLN A 179 -10.51 -4.33 32.01
CA GLN A 179 -11.00 -3.03 31.54
C GLN A 179 -10.67 -2.84 30.07
N LEU A 180 -11.69 -2.56 29.27
CA LEU A 180 -11.54 -2.20 27.87
C LEU A 180 -11.15 -0.73 27.73
N SER A 181 -10.13 -0.47 26.91
CA SER A 181 -9.77 0.87 26.42
C SER A 181 -9.87 0.89 24.91
N GLU A 182 -10.32 2.02 24.38
CA GLU A 182 -10.28 2.36 22.97
C GLU A 182 -9.58 3.72 22.85
N ASP A 183 -8.42 3.72 22.21
CA ASP A 183 -7.56 4.89 22.10
C ASP A 183 -7.35 5.24 20.62
N GLU A 184 -7.49 6.53 20.31
CA GLU A 184 -7.21 7.08 18.98
C GLU A 184 -6.04 8.07 19.04
N TYR A 185 -5.08 7.89 18.13
CA TYR A 185 -3.88 8.71 18.06
C TYR A 185 -3.69 9.31 16.68
N ARG A 186 -3.27 10.58 16.61
CA ARG A 186 -2.62 11.15 15.43
C ARG A 186 -1.13 11.00 15.57
N VAL A 187 -0.50 10.40 14.55
CA VAL A 187 0.92 10.05 14.63
C VAL A 187 1.71 10.64 13.48
N THR A 188 2.96 10.98 13.77
CA THR A 188 4.02 11.22 12.79
C THR A 188 5.15 10.23 13.04
N ASN A 189 5.44 9.38 12.06
CA ASN A 189 6.61 8.52 12.05
C ASN A 189 7.66 9.11 11.12
N ILE A 190 8.91 9.10 11.57
CA ILE A 190 10.07 9.42 10.75
C ILE A 190 10.81 8.11 10.50
N TRP A 191 10.96 7.73 9.24
CA TRP A 191 11.65 6.53 8.79
C TRP A 191 12.90 6.91 8.01
N VAL A 192 13.96 6.12 8.16
CA VAL A 192 15.21 6.28 7.42
C VAL A 192 15.61 4.94 6.81
N LYS A 193 16.02 4.95 5.55
CA LYS A 193 16.57 3.78 4.87
C LYS A 193 18.05 3.65 5.18
N GLU A 194 18.40 2.66 6.01
CA GLU A 194 19.78 2.34 6.41
C GLU A 194 20.19 1.01 5.79
N ASN A 195 21.28 0.99 5.02
CA ASN A 195 21.80 -0.22 4.36
C ASN A 195 20.75 -0.99 3.56
N GLY A 196 19.84 -0.26 2.91
CA GLY A 196 18.77 -0.85 2.10
C GLY A 196 17.54 -1.30 2.88
N THR A 197 17.43 -1.01 4.19
CA THR A 197 16.26 -1.37 5.01
C THR A 197 15.66 -0.14 5.67
N TRP A 198 14.35 0.01 5.58
CA TRP A 198 13.62 1.05 6.31
C TRP A 198 13.61 0.78 7.81
N LYS A 199 14.00 1.79 8.59
CA LYS A 199 13.95 1.76 10.05
C LYS A 199 13.30 3.01 10.59
N ARG A 200 12.51 2.88 11.65
CA ARG A 200 11.90 4.03 12.31
C ARG A 200 12.96 4.77 13.12
N ALA A 201 13.19 6.02 12.76
CA ALA A 201 14.10 6.93 13.45
C ALA A 201 13.38 7.77 14.51
N GLY A 202 12.11 8.08 14.28
CA GLY A 202 11.32 8.93 15.17
C GLY A 202 9.85 8.55 15.20
N PHE A 203 9.21 8.78 16.34
CA PHE A 203 7.77 8.67 16.51
C PHE A 203 7.25 9.78 17.40
N HIS A 204 6.15 10.39 16.98
CA HIS A 204 5.38 11.33 17.77
C HIS A 204 3.92 10.95 17.68
N ASP A 205 3.22 10.86 18.81
CA ASP A 205 1.76 10.81 18.85
C ASP A 205 1.13 11.96 19.64
N ILE A 206 -0.15 12.19 19.35
CA ILE A 206 -1.05 12.95 20.21
C ILE A 206 -2.36 12.18 20.31
N THR A 207 -2.82 11.99 21.55
CA THR A 207 -4.15 11.42 21.83
C THR A 207 -5.22 12.43 21.44
N GLN A 208 -6.27 11.97 20.76
CA GLN A 208 -7.46 12.78 20.45
C GLN A 208 -8.54 12.66 21.52
#